data_AF-A0A6N1X7D6-F1
#
_entry.id   AF-A0A6N1X7D6-F1
#
_cell.length_a   1.000
_cell.length_b   1.000
_cell.length_c   1.000
_cell.angle_alpha   90.00
_cell.angle_beta   90.00
_cell.angle_gamma   90.00
#
_symmetry.space_group_name_H-M   'P 1'
#
loop_
_entity.id
_entity.type
_entity.pdbx_description
1 polymer ?
#
loop_
_entity_poly.entity_id
_entity_poly.type
_entity_poly.pdbx_seq_one_letter_code
_entity_poly.pdbx_strand_id
1 'polypeptide(L)'
;MHHRPRTALARLLQVSAIFALSSALVLPGAHAAEKKVAKKQQASSASKPARAAKVVKAPRAAKVSKAAARKQPAGRAVAASAAAPVRAVAYAPARQSFGQLAGLHAVPDPLDLKSSVALVVDQETHEVLLSKNDHAVLPIASLTKLMTGLIISQARLPMDEMLTITQDDVDTEKGSSSRLRVGATLTRGEMLHLALMSSENRAAHALGRTYPGGLQAFVTQMNVKAKLLGMTDTKYVEPTGLSSRNQSSARDLAVLVNVAHGDPLVRELSTSPSYEVAQGPRTLQYNNTNRLVKNPAWEIGLQKTGYISEAGQCLVMQAEVAGRKLIMVFLDSAGKFSRIADAERVRHWVENQAGGATAILASHKIKG
;
A
#
# COMPACT_ATOMS: atom_id res chain seq x y z
N MET A 1 12.79 -64.16 45.11
CA MET A 1 11.82 -64.15 43.99
C MET A 1 10.62 -63.34 44.45
N HIS A 2 10.48 -62.09 44.02
CA HIS A 2 9.38 -61.20 44.40
C HIS A 2 8.62 -60.73 43.17
N HIS A 3 7.31 -61.01 43.16
CA HIS A 3 6.34 -60.43 42.23
C HIS A 3 5.76 -59.12 42.81
N ARG A 4 5.64 -58.14 41.92
CA ARG A 4 4.93 -56.83 41.98
C ARG A 4 3.40 -57.00 42.30
N PRO A 5 2.55 -55.94 42.54
CA PRO A 5 2.57 -54.61 41.89
C PRO A 5 1.94 -53.35 42.56
N ARG A 6 2.26 -52.19 41.92
CA ARG A 6 1.50 -50.95 41.58
C ARG A 6 0.46 -50.36 42.55
N THR A 7 0.59 -49.04 42.80
CA THR A 7 -0.40 -47.99 42.43
C THR A 7 0.17 -46.57 42.58
N ALA A 8 -0.29 -45.66 41.71
CA ALA A 8 0.03 -44.24 41.64
C ALA A 8 -0.91 -43.39 42.52
N LEU A 9 -0.50 -42.19 42.98
CA LEU A 9 -1.12 -40.88 42.67
C LEU A 9 -0.55 -39.73 43.53
N ALA A 10 -0.55 -38.53 42.92
CA ALA A 10 -0.81 -37.20 43.50
C ALA A 10 0.35 -36.27 43.89
N ARG A 11 0.23 -35.05 43.33
CA ARG A 11 1.07 -33.85 43.35
C ARG A 11 0.78 -32.98 44.59
N LEU A 12 1.77 -32.21 45.06
CA LEU A 12 1.72 -30.75 45.29
C LEU A 12 3.01 -30.25 45.96
N LEU A 13 3.72 -29.28 45.38
CA LEU A 13 4.71 -28.41 46.04
C LEU A 13 4.72 -27.07 45.26
N GLN A 14 4.13 -26.01 45.83
CA GLN A 14 4.82 -24.86 46.45
C GLN A 14 5.72 -24.07 45.50
N VAL A 15 5.37 -22.79 45.25
CA VAL A 15 6.27 -21.63 45.50
C VAL A 15 5.42 -20.39 45.73
N SER A 16 5.56 -19.79 46.91
CA SER A 16 5.34 -18.36 47.17
C SER A 16 6.69 -17.76 47.54
N ALA A 17 7.11 -16.67 46.89
CA ALA A 17 8.13 -15.78 47.41
C ALA A 17 7.96 -14.38 46.82
N ILE A 18 7.74 -13.45 47.75
CA ILE A 18 7.59 -12.00 47.63
C ILE A 18 8.99 -11.39 47.49
N PHE A 19 9.16 -10.30 46.73
CA PHE A 19 9.87 -9.11 47.22
C PHE A 19 9.56 -7.88 46.36
N ALA A 20 9.19 -6.82 47.08
CA ALA A 20 8.91 -5.47 46.63
C ALA A 20 10.18 -4.61 46.68
N LEU A 21 10.23 -3.54 45.88
CA LEU A 21 10.48 -2.13 46.27
C LEU A 21 10.99 -1.31 45.07
N SER A 22 10.33 -0.20 44.78
CA SER A 22 11.00 1.06 44.42
C SER A 22 10.01 2.23 44.43
N SER A 23 9.99 2.91 45.58
CA SER A 23 10.11 4.36 45.81
C SER A 23 9.37 5.36 44.91
N ALA A 24 8.50 6.15 45.54
CA ALA A 24 8.02 7.46 45.10
C ALA A 24 9.00 8.57 45.53
N LEU A 25 9.11 9.67 44.76
CA LEU A 25 9.22 11.06 45.28
C LEU A 25 9.16 12.13 44.15
N VAL A 26 8.06 12.87 44.12
CA VAL A 26 7.91 14.36 44.04
C VAL A 26 8.19 15.15 42.72
N LEU A 27 7.11 15.81 42.24
CA LEU A 27 6.94 16.91 41.25
C LEU A 27 7.32 18.31 41.86
N PRO A 28 7.11 19.52 41.26
CA PRO A 28 6.49 19.93 39.98
C PRO A 28 7.20 21.09 39.21
N GLY A 29 6.69 21.45 38.02
CA GLY A 29 6.85 22.80 37.48
C GLY A 29 6.83 22.94 35.96
N ALA A 30 5.64 23.10 35.36
CA ALA A 30 5.52 23.65 34.01
C ALA A 30 4.40 24.70 34.00
N HIS A 31 4.79 25.96 33.81
CA HIS A 31 3.89 27.09 33.61
C HIS A 31 3.22 27.00 32.24
N ALA A 32 1.89 27.03 32.26
CA ALA A 32 1.05 27.27 31.10
C ALA A 32 1.14 28.76 30.70
N ALA A 33 1.35 29.03 29.41
CA ALA A 33 1.13 30.35 28.82
C ALA A 33 0.12 30.21 27.69
N GLU A 34 -1.10 30.69 27.94
CA GLU A 34 -2.18 30.83 26.97
C GLU A 34 -1.79 31.83 25.86
N LYS A 35 -1.94 31.43 24.59
CA LYS A 35 -1.94 32.36 23.46
C LYS A 35 -3.36 32.60 23.00
N LYS A 36 -3.77 33.87 23.11
CA LYS A 36 -5.04 34.44 22.65
C LYS A 36 -5.28 34.19 21.17
N VAL A 37 -6.47 33.67 20.88
CA VAL A 37 -7.11 33.63 19.56
C VAL A 37 -7.71 35.00 19.27
N ALA A 38 -7.32 35.63 18.16
CA ALA A 38 -7.98 36.81 17.61
C ALA A 38 -8.75 36.42 16.34
N LYS A 39 -10.08 36.33 16.46
CA LYS A 39 -11.05 36.34 15.35
C LYS A 39 -10.97 37.69 14.64
N LYS A 40 -10.87 37.70 13.31
CA LYS A 40 -11.25 38.86 12.50
C LYS A 40 -12.42 38.48 11.59
N GLN A 41 -13.42 39.37 11.62
CA GLN A 41 -14.79 39.19 11.18
C GLN A 41 -14.95 39.16 9.66
N GLN A 42 -16.01 38.46 9.23
CA GLN A 42 -16.67 38.58 7.94
C GLN A 42 -17.03 40.03 7.61
N ALA A 43 -16.86 40.40 6.34
CA ALA A 43 -17.72 41.37 5.68
C ALA A 43 -18.08 40.83 4.30
N SER A 44 -19.37 40.54 4.14
CA SER A 44 -20.08 40.19 2.92
C SER A 44 -20.23 41.39 1.98
N SER A 45 -20.07 41.20 0.68
CA SER A 45 -20.86 41.93 -0.30
C SER A 45 -21.01 41.12 -1.60
N ALA A 46 -22.26 40.74 -1.86
CA ALA A 46 -22.72 40.28 -3.16
C ALA A 46 -23.37 41.47 -3.87
N SER A 47 -22.98 41.74 -5.12
CA SER A 47 -23.88 42.28 -6.14
C SER A 47 -23.33 42.07 -7.55
N LYS A 48 -24.21 41.55 -8.40
CA LYS A 48 -24.23 41.54 -9.88
C LYS A 48 -25.56 42.23 -10.27
N PRO A 49 -25.90 42.54 -11.54
CA PRO A 49 -25.09 42.56 -12.78
C PRO A 49 -25.39 43.75 -13.75
N ALA A 50 -24.71 43.70 -14.91
CA ALA A 50 -25.15 44.08 -16.27
C ALA A 50 -25.09 45.55 -16.76
N ARG A 51 -24.30 45.80 -17.82
CA ARG A 51 -24.78 46.41 -19.09
C ARG A 51 -23.82 46.15 -20.26
N ALA A 52 -24.38 46.21 -21.47
CA ALA A 52 -23.92 45.61 -22.72
C ALA A 52 -23.12 46.52 -23.67
N ALA A 53 -22.47 45.84 -24.62
CA ALA A 53 -22.26 46.17 -26.05
C ALA A 53 -21.45 47.42 -26.46
N LYS A 54 -20.41 47.20 -27.28
CA LYS A 54 -20.38 47.67 -28.68
C LYS A 54 -19.29 46.99 -29.51
N VAL A 55 -19.72 46.63 -30.72
CA VAL A 55 -18.98 46.03 -31.84
C VAL A 55 -18.36 47.15 -32.68
N VAL A 56 -17.12 46.99 -33.15
CA VAL A 56 -16.58 47.75 -34.30
C VAL A 56 -15.85 46.80 -35.24
N LYS A 57 -16.24 46.83 -36.52
CA LYS A 57 -15.70 46.07 -37.66
C LYS A 57 -14.57 46.85 -38.35
N ALA A 58 -13.49 46.11 -38.68
CA ALA A 58 -12.65 46.05 -39.91
C ALA A 58 -12.34 47.31 -40.76
N PRO A 59 -11.24 47.28 -41.55
CA PRO A 59 -11.35 46.69 -42.89
C PRO A 59 -10.17 45.82 -43.37
N ARG A 60 -10.53 44.92 -44.29
CA ARG A 60 -9.68 44.04 -45.12
C ARG A 60 -9.03 44.84 -46.27
N ALA A 61 -7.79 44.53 -46.58
CA ALA A 61 -7.12 44.95 -47.82
C ALA A 61 -7.36 43.95 -48.97
N ALA A 62 -7.24 44.48 -50.19
CA ALA A 62 -7.90 44.07 -51.42
C ALA A 62 -7.19 42.95 -52.22
N LYS A 63 -8.00 42.31 -53.08
CA LYS A 63 -7.58 41.43 -54.19
C LYS A 63 -7.22 42.26 -55.42
N VAL A 64 -6.17 41.86 -56.14
CA VAL A 64 -5.96 42.19 -57.55
C VAL A 64 -5.69 40.90 -58.32
N SER A 65 -6.49 40.67 -59.36
CA SER A 65 -6.44 39.57 -60.32
C SER A 65 -5.58 39.93 -61.53
N LYS A 66 -4.79 38.98 -62.06
CA LYS A 66 -4.40 38.97 -63.48
C LYS A 66 -4.38 37.55 -64.06
N ALA A 67 -4.62 37.53 -65.36
CA ALA A 67 -5.14 36.49 -66.24
C ALA A 67 -4.28 35.23 -66.45
N ALA A 68 -4.95 34.25 -67.06
CA ALA A 68 -4.56 32.88 -67.34
C ALA A 68 -3.45 32.71 -68.38
N ALA A 69 -2.67 31.63 -68.22
CA ALA A 69 -2.04 30.91 -69.32
C ALA A 69 -2.09 29.40 -69.02
N ARG A 70 -2.74 28.66 -69.92
CA ARG A 70 -2.98 27.22 -69.87
C ARG A 70 -1.68 26.50 -70.29
N LYS A 71 -1.07 25.73 -69.38
CA LYS A 71 -0.02 24.74 -69.71
C LYS A 71 -0.40 23.39 -69.10
N GLN A 72 -0.40 22.36 -69.94
CA GLN A 72 -0.63 20.97 -69.56
C GLN A 72 0.43 20.51 -68.54
N PRO A 73 0.09 19.71 -67.52
CA PRO A 73 1.07 19.23 -66.57
C PRO A 73 1.89 18.10 -67.19
N ALA A 74 3.19 18.33 -67.37
CA ALA A 74 4.16 17.26 -67.52
C ALA A 74 4.15 16.41 -66.23
N GLY A 75 4.06 15.09 -66.38
CA GLY A 75 3.95 14.14 -65.28
C GLY A 75 5.07 14.32 -64.25
N ARG A 76 4.69 14.72 -63.03
CA ARG A 76 5.57 14.59 -61.87
C ARG A 76 5.56 13.11 -61.46
N ALA A 77 6.71 12.45 -61.62
CA ALA A 77 6.95 11.15 -61.02
C ALA A 77 6.69 11.25 -59.51
N VAL A 78 5.73 10.46 -59.02
CA VAL A 78 5.45 10.33 -57.60
C VAL A 78 6.61 9.51 -57.03
N ALA A 79 7.53 10.16 -56.33
CA ALA A 79 8.49 9.45 -55.51
C ALA A 79 7.70 8.67 -54.45
N ALA A 80 7.69 7.35 -54.57
CA ALA A 80 7.12 6.47 -53.57
C ALA A 80 7.88 6.69 -52.26
N SER A 81 7.24 7.34 -51.28
CA SER A 81 7.73 7.40 -49.92
C SER A 81 7.74 5.97 -49.37
N ALA A 82 8.90 5.34 -49.31
CA ALA A 82 9.08 4.06 -48.64
C ALA A 82 8.64 4.22 -47.19
N ALA A 83 7.57 3.53 -46.80
CA ALA A 83 7.13 3.47 -45.42
C ALA A 83 8.27 2.87 -44.58
N ALA A 84 8.69 3.59 -43.54
CA ALA A 84 9.66 3.06 -42.58
C ALA A 84 9.13 1.74 -42.00
N PRO A 85 9.97 0.70 -41.85
CA PRO A 85 9.52 -0.57 -41.33
C PRO A 85 9.01 -0.37 -39.91
N VAL A 86 7.72 -0.65 -39.70
CA VAL A 86 7.13 -0.73 -38.37
C VAL A 86 7.87 -1.86 -37.66
N ARG A 87 8.76 -1.52 -36.72
CA ARG A 87 9.38 -2.51 -35.84
C ARG A 87 8.26 -3.22 -35.11
N ALA A 88 7.99 -4.46 -35.51
CA ALA A 88 7.16 -5.37 -34.75
C ALA A 88 7.81 -5.50 -33.37
N VAL A 89 7.21 -4.88 -32.36
CA VAL A 89 7.58 -5.13 -30.97
C VAL A 89 7.18 -6.58 -30.73
N ALA A 90 8.15 -7.47 -30.65
CA ALA A 90 7.90 -8.86 -30.34
C ALA A 90 7.08 -8.92 -29.05
N TYR A 91 5.86 -9.46 -29.15
CA TYR A 91 5.02 -9.70 -27.99
C TYR A 91 5.70 -10.78 -27.15
N ALA A 92 6.48 -10.36 -26.16
CA ALA A 92 6.97 -11.27 -25.14
C ALA A 92 5.78 -11.64 -24.25
N PRO A 93 5.42 -12.94 -24.13
CA PRO A 93 4.35 -13.34 -23.24
C PRO A 93 4.66 -12.88 -21.82
N ALA A 94 3.64 -12.43 -21.10
CA ALA A 94 3.79 -12.04 -19.71
C ALA A 94 4.39 -13.22 -18.92
N ARG A 95 5.48 -12.97 -18.19
CA ARG A 95 6.07 -13.98 -17.30
C ARG A 95 5.00 -14.44 -16.31
N GLN A 96 4.85 -15.75 -16.18
CA GLN A 96 3.97 -16.34 -15.19
C GLN A 96 4.49 -16.04 -13.77
N SER A 97 3.56 -15.80 -12.85
CA SER A 97 3.88 -15.67 -11.43
C SER A 97 4.15 -17.02 -10.79
N PHE A 98 4.71 -17.01 -9.58
CA PHE A 98 4.99 -18.24 -8.84
C PHE A 98 3.70 -18.99 -8.47
N GLY A 99 2.63 -18.27 -8.14
CA GLY A 99 1.34 -18.91 -7.86
C GLY A 99 0.68 -19.52 -9.10
N GLN A 100 0.90 -18.95 -10.30
CA GLN A 100 0.50 -19.58 -11.56
C GLN A 100 1.30 -20.85 -11.84
N LEU A 101 2.63 -20.81 -11.68
CA LEU A 101 3.49 -21.97 -11.87
C LEU A 101 3.17 -23.11 -10.89
N ALA A 102 2.78 -22.75 -9.66
CA ALA A 102 2.37 -23.70 -8.62
C ALA A 102 0.91 -24.18 -8.75
N GLY A 103 0.15 -23.70 -9.75
CA GLY A 103 -1.25 -24.11 -9.96
C GLY A 103 -2.24 -23.60 -8.91
N LEU A 104 -1.86 -22.62 -8.08
CA LEU A 104 -2.68 -22.15 -6.95
C LEU A 104 -3.98 -21.46 -7.40
N HIS A 105 -4.03 -20.94 -8.63
CA HIS A 105 -5.24 -20.35 -9.22
C HIS A 105 -6.36 -21.37 -9.49
N ALA A 106 -6.04 -22.67 -9.57
CA ALA A 106 -7.03 -23.70 -9.87
C ALA A 106 -7.89 -24.08 -8.65
N VAL A 107 -7.51 -23.64 -7.44
CA VAL A 107 -8.26 -23.91 -6.21
C VAL A 107 -9.54 -23.06 -6.22
N PRO A 108 -10.74 -23.68 -6.17
CA PRO A 108 -11.99 -22.94 -6.16
C PRO A 108 -12.19 -22.22 -4.82
N ASP A 109 -12.94 -21.14 -4.85
CA ASP A 109 -13.33 -20.37 -3.66
C ASP A 109 -14.76 -19.83 -3.84
N PRO A 110 -15.47 -19.51 -2.74
CA PRO A 110 -16.89 -19.13 -2.81
C PRO A 110 -17.14 -17.78 -3.48
N LEU A 111 -16.11 -16.96 -3.72
CA LEU A 111 -16.24 -15.61 -4.24
C LEU A 111 -15.68 -15.46 -5.66
N ASP A 112 -15.18 -16.53 -6.29
CA ASP A 112 -14.44 -16.47 -7.56
C ASP A 112 -13.31 -15.42 -7.52
N LEU A 113 -12.51 -15.47 -6.45
CA LEU A 113 -11.37 -14.59 -6.28
C LEU A 113 -10.35 -14.83 -7.39
N LYS A 114 -9.81 -13.73 -7.91
CA LYS A 114 -8.73 -13.76 -8.90
C LYS A 114 -7.35 -13.84 -8.28
N SER A 115 -7.28 -13.72 -6.95
CA SER A 115 -6.12 -14.05 -6.14
C SER A 115 -5.98 -15.55 -5.99
N SER A 116 -4.76 -16.07 -6.21
CA SER A 116 -4.47 -17.48 -5.97
C SER A 116 -4.30 -17.81 -4.49
N VAL A 117 -3.99 -16.79 -3.67
CA VAL A 117 -3.95 -16.88 -2.21
C VAL A 117 -4.79 -15.77 -1.62
N ALA A 118 -5.65 -16.10 -0.66
CA ALA A 118 -6.46 -15.13 0.07
C ALA A 118 -6.64 -15.53 1.53
N LEU A 119 -6.66 -14.53 2.41
CA LEU A 119 -7.00 -14.70 3.81
C LEU A 119 -7.78 -13.47 4.29
N VAL A 120 -8.95 -13.69 4.89
CA VAL A 120 -9.78 -12.66 5.51
C VAL A 120 -10.03 -13.05 6.95
N VAL A 121 -9.60 -12.21 7.88
CA VAL A 121 -9.66 -12.47 9.32
C VAL A 121 -10.26 -11.27 10.03
N ASP A 122 -11.13 -11.53 10.98
CA ASP A 122 -11.60 -10.51 11.91
C ASP A 122 -10.49 -10.18 12.92
N GLN A 123 -10.11 -8.91 12.98
CA GLN A 123 -8.97 -8.43 13.74
C GLN A 123 -9.14 -8.63 15.26
N GLU A 124 -10.37 -8.53 15.77
CA GLU A 124 -10.65 -8.55 17.20
C GLU A 124 -10.88 -9.97 17.71
N THR A 125 -11.61 -10.77 16.94
CA THR A 125 -12.00 -12.14 17.33
C THR A 125 -11.04 -13.22 16.82
N HIS A 126 -10.18 -12.87 15.86
CA HIS A 126 -9.33 -13.80 15.12
C HIS A 126 -10.11 -14.87 14.32
N GLU A 127 -11.42 -14.68 14.10
CA GLU A 127 -12.20 -15.55 13.24
C GLU A 127 -11.67 -15.48 11.80
N VAL A 128 -11.43 -16.64 11.20
CA VAL A 128 -11.09 -16.75 9.78
C VAL A 128 -12.40 -16.83 8.98
N LEU A 129 -12.69 -15.78 8.22
CA LEU A 129 -13.91 -15.69 7.41
C LEU A 129 -13.71 -16.36 6.05
N LEU A 130 -12.52 -16.17 5.46
CA LEU A 130 -12.16 -16.76 4.17
C LEU A 130 -10.69 -17.16 4.19
N SER A 131 -10.39 -18.36 3.69
CA SER A 131 -9.03 -18.84 3.50
C SER A 131 -8.93 -19.58 2.16
N LYS A 132 -7.90 -19.26 1.39
CA LYS A 132 -7.55 -19.88 0.11
C LYS A 132 -6.03 -19.95 0.03
N ASN A 133 -5.47 -21.16 0.05
CA ASN A 133 -4.03 -21.40 -0.04
C ASN A 133 -3.20 -20.56 0.95
N ASP A 134 -3.72 -20.30 2.15
CA ASP A 134 -3.19 -19.31 3.10
C ASP A 134 -1.78 -19.64 3.64
N HIS A 135 -1.35 -20.90 3.52
CA HIS A 135 0.00 -21.39 3.83
C HIS A 135 1.00 -21.28 2.67
N ALA A 136 0.57 -20.90 1.46
CA ALA A 136 1.47 -20.82 0.32
C ALA A 136 2.48 -19.68 0.51
N VAL A 137 3.77 -20.01 0.42
CA VAL A 137 4.87 -19.05 0.54
C VAL A 137 5.22 -18.51 -0.84
N LEU A 138 4.92 -17.24 -1.06
CA LEU A 138 5.06 -16.59 -2.37
C LEU A 138 5.89 -15.31 -2.27
N PRO A 139 6.51 -14.87 -3.38
CA PRO A 139 7.02 -13.50 -3.48
C PRO A 139 5.92 -12.49 -3.15
N ILE A 140 6.19 -11.53 -2.26
CA ILE A 140 5.18 -10.58 -1.77
C ILE A 140 5.30 -9.16 -2.32
N ALA A 141 6.26 -8.97 -3.23
CA ALA A 141 6.56 -7.68 -3.82
C ALA A 141 6.65 -6.55 -2.75
N SER A 142 6.15 -5.37 -3.07
CA SER A 142 6.17 -4.20 -2.19
C SER A 142 5.33 -4.30 -0.91
N LEU A 143 4.62 -5.40 -0.64
CA LEU A 143 4.09 -5.64 0.71
C LEU A 143 5.22 -5.67 1.75
N THR A 144 6.44 -6.04 1.33
CA THR A 144 7.70 -5.86 2.07
C THR A 144 7.80 -4.52 2.79
N LYS A 145 7.40 -3.41 2.12
CA LYS A 145 7.57 -2.06 2.67
C LYS A 145 6.74 -1.81 3.92
N LEU A 146 5.74 -2.65 4.21
CA LEU A 146 5.00 -2.58 5.46
C LEU A 146 5.90 -2.93 6.66
N MET A 147 6.74 -3.97 6.53
CA MET A 147 7.77 -4.30 7.53
C MET A 147 8.83 -3.20 7.61
N THR A 148 9.27 -2.68 6.46
CA THR A 148 10.21 -1.55 6.40
C THR A 148 9.69 -0.36 7.19
N GLY A 149 8.43 0.04 6.97
CA GLY A 149 7.82 1.17 7.66
C GLY A 149 7.65 0.93 9.16
N LEU A 150 7.25 -0.28 9.55
CA LEU A 150 7.13 -0.66 10.95
C LEU A 150 8.46 -0.53 11.71
N ILE A 151 9.57 -1.00 11.13
CA ILE A 151 10.89 -0.92 11.76
C ILE A 151 11.37 0.53 11.85
N ILE A 152 11.21 1.32 10.79
CA ILE A 152 11.62 2.74 10.79
C ILE A 152 10.84 3.53 11.84
N SER A 153 9.53 3.32 11.93
CA SER A 153 8.69 3.95 12.95
C SER A 153 9.15 3.56 14.36
N GLN A 154 9.32 2.26 14.63
CA GLN A 154 9.71 1.75 15.95
C GLN A 154 11.13 2.13 16.36
N ALA A 155 12.03 2.38 15.41
CA ALA A 155 13.39 2.82 15.69
C ALA A 155 13.46 4.24 16.26
N ARG A 156 12.38 5.04 16.15
CA ARG A 156 12.30 6.42 16.65
C ARG A 156 13.48 7.30 16.22
N LEU A 157 13.93 7.11 14.99
CA LEU A 157 14.95 7.95 14.37
C LEU A 157 14.38 9.36 14.09
N PRO A 158 15.22 10.39 13.98
CA PRO A 158 14.76 11.75 13.67
C PRO A 158 14.07 11.77 12.30
N MET A 159 12.77 12.12 12.28
CA MET A 159 11.96 12.12 11.07
C MET A 159 12.26 13.30 10.15
N ASP A 160 12.87 14.36 10.69
CA ASP A 160 13.35 15.55 9.99
C ASP A 160 14.76 15.38 9.40
N GLU A 161 15.44 14.26 9.69
CA GLU A 161 16.75 13.97 9.11
C GLU A 161 16.67 13.91 7.58
N MET A 162 17.53 14.68 6.93
CA MET A 162 17.60 14.77 5.47
C MET A 162 18.36 13.58 4.90
N LEU A 163 17.66 12.77 4.08
CA LEU A 163 18.22 11.60 3.42
C LEU A 163 18.33 11.86 1.93
N THR A 164 19.53 11.63 1.37
CA THR A 164 19.77 11.76 -0.06
C THR A 164 19.65 10.42 -0.77
N ILE A 165 18.91 10.39 -1.87
CA ILE A 165 18.86 9.27 -2.81
C ILE A 165 20.20 9.17 -3.52
N THR A 166 20.82 8.00 -3.45
CA THR A 166 22.12 7.68 -4.05
C THR A 166 21.98 6.69 -5.19
N GLN A 167 23.09 6.38 -5.87
CA GLN A 167 23.10 5.36 -6.91
C GLN A 167 22.75 3.97 -6.36
N ASP A 168 23.06 3.70 -5.09
CA ASP A 168 22.74 2.43 -4.41
C ASP A 168 21.23 2.20 -4.27
N ASP A 169 20.42 3.26 -4.31
CA ASP A 169 18.96 3.17 -4.18
C ASP A 169 18.27 2.88 -5.53
N VAL A 170 19.04 2.84 -6.62
CA VAL A 170 18.50 2.58 -7.96
C VAL A 170 18.31 1.08 -8.16
N ASP A 171 17.10 0.70 -8.55
CA ASP A 171 16.78 -0.68 -8.91
C ASP A 171 17.61 -1.16 -10.12
N THR A 172 18.37 -2.22 -9.90
CA THR A 172 19.15 -2.93 -10.92
C THR A 172 18.62 -4.34 -11.20
N GLU A 173 17.62 -4.82 -10.43
CA GLU A 173 17.05 -6.17 -10.55
C GLU A 173 15.83 -6.20 -11.48
N LYS A 174 14.88 -5.28 -11.28
CA LYS A 174 13.61 -5.24 -12.04
C LYS A 174 13.52 -4.07 -13.02
N GLY A 175 14.47 -3.13 -12.96
CA GLY A 175 14.47 -1.94 -13.83
C GLY A 175 13.26 -1.02 -13.58
N SER A 176 12.75 -0.99 -12.36
CA SER A 176 11.64 -0.13 -11.97
C SER A 176 12.01 1.34 -12.07
N SER A 177 11.08 2.14 -12.57
CA SER A 177 11.24 3.59 -12.64
C SER A 177 10.91 4.26 -11.31
N SER A 178 11.51 5.41 -11.08
CA SER A 178 11.23 6.26 -9.92
C SER A 178 11.19 7.72 -10.35
N ARG A 179 10.31 8.48 -9.71
CA ARG A 179 10.24 9.94 -9.87
C ARG A 179 11.30 10.65 -9.01
N LEU A 180 11.74 10.02 -7.93
CA LEU A 180 12.89 10.49 -7.16
C LEU A 180 14.14 10.20 -7.97
N ARG A 181 14.94 11.24 -8.22
CA ARG A 181 16.22 11.14 -8.94
C ARG A 181 17.35 10.91 -7.95
N VAL A 182 18.46 10.35 -8.41
CA VAL A 182 19.72 10.38 -7.64
C VAL A 182 20.08 11.84 -7.34
N GLY A 183 20.47 12.11 -6.11
CA GLY A 183 20.70 13.46 -5.57
C GLY A 183 19.45 14.15 -5.00
N ALA A 184 18.25 13.54 -5.09
CA ALA A 184 17.07 14.05 -4.39
C ALA A 184 17.27 13.91 -2.88
N THR A 185 16.96 14.95 -2.11
CA THR A 185 17.02 14.92 -0.65
C THR A 185 15.64 15.23 -0.08
N LEU A 186 15.13 14.33 0.75
CA LEU A 186 13.86 14.48 1.47
C LEU A 186 14.10 14.11 2.93
N THR A 187 13.23 14.57 3.82
CA THR A 187 13.23 14.13 5.21
C THR A 187 12.93 12.63 5.31
N ARG A 188 13.40 11.98 6.38
CA ARG A 188 13.09 10.57 6.68
C ARG A 188 11.58 10.32 6.72
N GLY A 189 10.82 11.26 7.27
CA GLY A 189 9.35 11.23 7.31
C GLY A 189 8.73 11.22 5.90
N GLU A 190 9.18 12.09 5.01
CA GLU A 190 8.72 12.10 3.61
C GLU A 190 9.10 10.80 2.88
N MET A 191 10.32 10.29 3.09
CA MET A 191 10.73 9.01 2.50
C MET A 191 9.81 7.86 2.95
N LEU A 192 9.49 7.82 4.26
CA LEU A 192 8.58 6.83 4.83
C LEU A 192 7.16 6.97 4.27
N HIS A 193 6.66 8.20 4.15
CA HIS A 193 5.37 8.50 3.56
C HIS A 193 5.28 8.00 2.12
N LEU A 194 6.24 8.35 1.28
CA LEU A 194 6.27 7.92 -0.11
C LEU A 194 6.38 6.40 -0.26
N ALA A 195 7.18 5.74 0.60
CA ALA A 195 7.35 4.29 0.61
C ALA A 195 6.04 3.55 0.96
N LEU A 196 5.27 4.02 1.94
CA LEU A 196 4.03 3.38 2.37
C LEU A 196 2.84 3.71 1.46
N MET A 197 2.61 4.99 1.18
CA MET A 197 1.48 5.48 0.38
C MET A 197 1.63 5.10 -1.09
N SER A 198 2.72 5.53 -1.71
CA SER A 198 2.92 5.48 -3.16
C SER A 198 3.80 4.32 -3.62
N SER A 199 4.27 3.49 -2.67
CA SER A 199 5.16 2.37 -2.92
C SER A 199 6.50 2.75 -3.55
N GLU A 200 7.03 3.94 -3.23
CA GLU A 200 8.27 4.46 -3.81
C GLU A 200 9.48 3.59 -3.41
N ASN A 201 10.20 3.06 -4.42
CA ASN A 201 11.26 2.07 -4.19
C ASN A 201 12.55 2.69 -3.66
N ARG A 202 12.96 3.83 -4.21
CA ARG A 202 14.22 4.47 -3.82
C ARG A 202 14.12 5.03 -2.41
N ALA A 203 12.97 5.58 -2.04
CA ALA A 203 12.70 6.00 -0.68
C ALA A 203 12.81 4.83 0.32
N ALA A 204 12.18 3.69 0.01
CA ALA A 204 12.26 2.50 0.86
C ALA A 204 13.68 1.93 0.96
N HIS A 205 14.43 1.94 -0.14
CA HIS A 205 15.82 1.50 -0.13
C HIS A 205 16.71 2.45 0.69
N ALA A 206 16.56 3.76 0.49
CA ALA A 206 17.30 4.77 1.24
C ALA A 206 17.05 4.66 2.75
N LEU A 207 15.79 4.43 3.17
CA LEU A 207 15.45 4.20 4.58
C LEU A 207 16.21 3.00 5.18
N GLY A 208 16.32 1.90 4.44
CA GLY A 208 17.09 0.73 4.89
C GLY A 208 18.59 0.98 4.87
N ARG A 209 19.10 1.66 3.83
CA ARG A 209 20.52 1.99 3.67
C ARG A 209 21.03 2.96 4.75
N THR A 210 20.23 3.95 5.13
CA THR A 210 20.58 4.96 6.15
C THR A 210 20.12 4.58 7.57
N TYR A 211 19.66 3.35 7.76
CA TYR A 211 19.41 2.82 9.09
C TYR A 211 20.74 2.66 9.87
N PRO A 212 20.77 2.84 11.21
CA PRO A 212 21.98 2.58 11.99
C PRO A 212 22.52 1.15 11.76
N GLY A 213 23.80 1.06 11.37
CA GLY A 213 24.43 -0.20 10.96
C GLY A 213 24.25 -0.58 9.47
N GLY A 214 23.57 0.26 8.70
CA GLY A 214 23.42 0.13 7.25
C GLY A 214 22.40 -0.92 6.80
N LEU A 215 22.37 -1.16 5.48
CA LEU A 215 21.37 -2.01 4.84
C LEU A 215 21.35 -3.44 5.37
N GLN A 216 22.51 -4.04 5.63
CA GLN A 216 22.59 -5.41 6.15
C GLN A 216 22.03 -5.52 7.56
N ALA A 217 22.29 -4.53 8.43
CA ALA A 217 21.69 -4.46 9.75
C ALA A 217 20.17 -4.28 9.65
N PHE A 218 19.69 -3.46 8.72
CA PHE A 218 18.26 -3.26 8.49
C PHE A 218 17.55 -4.56 8.08
N VAL A 219 18.08 -5.29 7.09
CA VAL A 219 17.52 -6.58 6.66
C VAL A 219 17.57 -7.62 7.79
N THR A 220 18.61 -7.57 8.62
CA THR A 220 18.69 -8.41 9.83
C THR A 220 17.54 -8.08 10.79
N GLN A 221 17.27 -6.80 11.05
CA GLN A 221 16.15 -6.37 11.88
C GLN A 221 14.79 -6.77 11.30
N MET A 222 14.63 -6.74 9.97
CA MET A 222 13.41 -7.24 9.31
C MET A 222 13.12 -8.70 9.63
N ASN A 223 14.15 -9.55 9.52
CA ASN A 223 14.00 -10.98 9.80
C ASN A 223 13.91 -11.27 11.31
N VAL A 224 14.59 -10.51 12.16
CA VAL A 224 14.42 -10.60 13.63
C VAL A 224 12.99 -10.24 14.02
N LYS A 225 12.45 -9.14 13.48
CA LYS A 225 11.06 -8.73 13.73
C LYS A 225 10.08 -9.81 13.26
N ALA A 226 10.24 -10.35 12.04
CA ALA A 226 9.41 -11.44 11.54
C ALA A 226 9.37 -12.63 12.51
N LYS A 227 10.54 -13.09 12.99
CA LYS A 227 10.64 -14.17 13.98
C LYS A 227 9.96 -13.83 15.30
N LEU A 228 10.18 -12.62 15.83
CA LEU A 228 9.54 -12.15 17.07
C LEU A 228 8.02 -12.10 16.98
N LEU A 229 7.47 -11.85 15.79
CA LEU A 229 6.04 -11.86 15.52
C LEU A 229 5.49 -13.26 15.24
N GLY A 230 6.33 -14.31 15.20
CA GLY A 230 5.92 -15.67 14.85
C GLY A 230 5.67 -15.86 13.35
N MET A 231 6.17 -14.98 12.49
CA MET A 231 6.04 -15.07 11.03
C MET A 231 7.05 -16.09 10.46
N THR A 232 6.76 -17.38 10.61
CA THR A 232 7.70 -18.48 10.32
C THR A 232 7.92 -18.75 8.84
N ASP A 233 7.01 -18.31 7.98
CA ASP A 233 7.07 -18.47 6.52
C ASP A 233 7.74 -17.26 5.84
N THR A 234 8.10 -16.24 6.62
CA THR A 234 8.56 -14.96 6.10
C THR A 234 10.08 -14.87 6.05
N LYS A 235 10.58 -14.38 4.91
CA LYS A 235 11.99 -14.03 4.71
C LYS A 235 12.11 -12.73 3.93
N TYR A 236 12.95 -11.84 4.44
CA TYR A 236 13.34 -10.61 3.75
C TYR A 236 14.82 -10.66 3.35
N VAL A 237 15.13 -10.19 2.15
CA VAL A 237 16.50 -10.01 1.66
C VAL A 237 16.81 -8.54 1.37
N GLU A 238 15.80 -7.68 1.28
CA GLU A 238 15.92 -6.24 1.00
C GLU A 238 14.62 -5.48 1.37
N PRO A 239 14.63 -4.13 1.53
CA PRO A 239 13.54 -3.37 2.14
C PRO A 239 12.40 -2.93 1.19
N THR A 240 12.53 -3.15 -0.12
CA THR A 240 11.64 -2.62 -1.14
C THR A 240 10.61 -3.65 -1.63
N GLY A 241 10.95 -4.93 -1.67
CA GLY A 241 10.14 -5.97 -2.30
C GLY A 241 10.34 -6.09 -3.82
N LEU A 242 11.46 -5.61 -4.34
CA LEU A 242 11.86 -5.84 -5.73
C LEU A 242 12.41 -7.26 -5.92
N SER A 243 13.06 -7.82 -4.89
CA SER A 243 13.56 -9.18 -4.99
C SER A 243 12.43 -10.19 -4.81
N SER A 244 12.34 -11.16 -5.71
CA SER A 244 11.39 -12.29 -5.56
C SER A 244 11.74 -13.22 -4.39
N ARG A 245 12.91 -13.03 -3.78
CA ARG A 245 13.32 -13.71 -2.54
C ARG A 245 12.73 -13.10 -1.27
N ASN A 246 12.06 -11.95 -1.37
CA ASN A 246 11.18 -11.48 -0.30
C ASN A 246 9.87 -12.26 -0.37
N GLN A 247 9.69 -13.17 0.58
CA GLN A 247 8.59 -14.15 0.58
C GLN A 247 7.89 -14.19 1.92
N SER A 248 6.61 -14.53 1.92
CA SER A 248 5.77 -14.71 3.10
C SER A 248 4.53 -15.52 2.73
N SER A 249 3.82 -16.02 3.74
CA SER A 249 2.46 -16.57 3.61
C SER A 249 1.40 -15.50 3.90
N ALA A 250 0.13 -15.81 3.63
CA ALA A 250 -0.98 -14.91 3.93
C ALA A 250 -1.20 -14.77 5.44
N ARG A 251 -0.97 -15.85 6.20
CA ARG A 251 -1.07 -15.85 7.67
C ARG A 251 -0.06 -14.91 8.30
N ASP A 252 1.20 -15.01 7.88
CA ASP A 252 2.26 -14.12 8.35
C ASP A 252 1.97 -12.66 8.03
N LEU A 253 1.47 -12.38 6.83
CA LEU A 253 1.07 -11.02 6.45
C LEU A 253 -0.12 -10.50 7.26
N ALA A 254 -1.08 -11.35 7.62
CA ALA A 254 -2.18 -10.94 8.50
C ALA A 254 -1.67 -10.54 9.89
N VAL A 255 -0.69 -11.28 10.44
CA VAL A 255 0.00 -10.90 11.68
C VAL A 255 0.71 -9.54 11.52
N LEU A 256 1.46 -9.36 10.43
CA LEU A 256 2.14 -8.08 10.17
C LEU A 256 1.16 -6.92 10.05
N VAL A 257 0.04 -7.10 9.34
CA VAL A 257 -1.01 -6.06 9.22
C VAL A 257 -1.59 -5.73 10.59
N ASN A 258 -1.88 -6.73 11.42
CA ASN A 258 -2.43 -6.50 12.76
C ASN A 258 -1.48 -5.64 13.62
N VAL A 259 -0.19 -6.00 13.63
CA VAL A 259 0.84 -5.28 14.40
C VAL A 259 1.11 -3.89 13.83
N ALA A 260 1.23 -3.76 12.51
CA ALA A 260 1.46 -2.48 11.84
C ALA A 260 0.27 -1.54 11.98
N HIS A 261 -0.96 -2.06 12.05
CA HIS A 261 -2.15 -1.27 12.37
C HIS A 261 -2.11 -0.75 13.82
N GLY A 262 -1.33 -1.36 14.72
CA GLY A 262 -1.10 -0.80 16.05
C GLY A 262 -0.24 0.47 16.07
N ASP A 263 0.46 0.79 14.98
CA ASP A 263 1.36 1.93 14.87
C ASP A 263 0.66 3.14 14.20
N PRO A 264 0.39 4.24 14.92
CA PRO A 264 -0.35 5.38 14.38
C PRO A 264 0.32 6.04 13.17
N LEU A 265 1.66 6.12 13.17
CA LEU A 265 2.40 6.73 12.06
C LEU A 265 2.30 5.88 10.81
N VAL A 266 2.45 4.56 10.94
CA VAL A 266 2.31 3.64 9.79
C VAL A 266 0.89 3.71 9.22
N ARG A 267 -0.14 3.75 10.05
CA ARG A 267 -1.54 3.93 9.60
C ARG A 267 -1.68 5.21 8.78
N GLU A 268 -1.37 6.35 9.38
CA GLU A 268 -1.51 7.68 8.78
C GLU A 268 -0.81 7.76 7.41
N LEU A 269 0.46 7.36 7.37
CA LEU A 269 1.25 7.43 6.15
C LEU A 269 0.76 6.45 5.09
N SER A 270 0.29 5.26 5.48
CA SER A 270 -0.23 4.27 4.52
C SER A 270 -1.58 4.66 3.92
N THR A 271 -2.42 5.39 4.64
CA THR A 271 -3.79 5.76 4.22
C THR A 271 -3.92 7.19 3.73
N SER A 272 -2.83 7.96 3.70
CA SER A 272 -2.80 9.27 3.04
C SER A 272 -3.16 9.15 1.54
N PRO A 273 -4.05 9.99 0.97
CA PRO A 273 -4.52 9.85 -0.41
C PRO A 273 -3.51 10.30 -1.46
N SER A 274 -2.67 11.29 -1.14
CA SER A 274 -1.66 11.87 -2.02
C SER A 274 -0.67 12.74 -1.24
N TYR A 275 0.49 13.01 -1.84
CA TYR A 275 1.52 13.88 -1.27
C TYR A 275 2.33 14.56 -2.37
N GLU A 276 2.69 15.82 -2.16
CA GLU A 276 3.52 16.61 -3.06
C GLU A 276 4.91 16.78 -2.48
N VAL A 277 5.94 16.51 -3.29
CA VAL A 277 7.34 16.74 -2.91
C VAL A 277 7.95 17.82 -3.78
N ALA A 278 8.49 18.86 -3.15
CA ALA A 278 9.30 19.85 -3.83
C ALA A 278 10.71 19.30 -4.10
N GLN A 279 11.12 19.30 -5.36
CA GLN A 279 12.45 18.91 -5.81
C GLN A 279 13.05 20.04 -6.67
N GLY A 280 13.70 20.99 -6.00
CA GLY A 280 14.18 22.21 -6.64
C GLY A 280 13.02 22.98 -7.28
N PRO A 281 13.07 23.30 -8.60
CA PRO A 281 11.98 24.03 -9.27
C PRO A 281 10.77 23.16 -9.64
N ARG A 282 10.79 21.85 -9.35
CA ARG A 282 9.72 20.92 -9.71
C ARG A 282 8.95 20.46 -8.49
N THR A 283 7.63 20.33 -8.62
CA THR A 283 6.79 19.63 -7.64
C THR A 283 6.39 18.26 -8.20
N LEU A 284 6.68 17.21 -7.45
CA LEU A 284 6.36 15.82 -7.81
C LEU A 284 5.11 15.37 -7.05
N GLN A 285 4.04 15.06 -7.78
CA GLN A 285 2.78 14.60 -7.19
C GLN A 285 2.74 13.08 -7.03
N TYR A 286 2.56 12.57 -5.81
CA TYR A 286 2.39 11.15 -5.52
C TYR A 286 0.95 10.85 -5.12
N ASN A 287 0.46 9.68 -5.49
CA ASN A 287 -0.88 9.21 -5.14
C ASN A 287 -0.77 7.87 -4.44
N ASN A 288 -1.73 7.60 -3.55
CA ASN A 288 -1.87 6.28 -2.97
C ASN A 288 -2.05 5.21 -4.05
N THR A 289 -1.32 4.10 -3.89
CA THR A 289 -1.38 2.96 -4.82
C THR A 289 -2.64 2.12 -4.66
N ASN A 290 -3.28 2.15 -3.48
CA ASN A 290 -4.60 1.58 -3.28
C ASN A 290 -5.66 2.65 -3.59
N ARG A 291 -6.41 2.45 -4.68
CA ARG A 291 -7.45 3.39 -5.12
C ARG A 291 -8.64 3.47 -4.16
N LEU A 292 -8.85 2.44 -3.35
CA LEU A 292 -9.94 2.40 -2.36
C LEU A 292 -9.76 3.44 -1.25
N VAL A 293 -8.54 3.90 -1.00
CA VAL A 293 -8.25 4.92 0.03
C VAL A 293 -8.99 6.24 -0.24
N LYS A 294 -9.25 6.58 -1.50
CA LYS A 294 -10.01 7.79 -1.88
C LYS A 294 -11.52 7.55 -1.94
N ASN A 295 -11.98 6.32 -1.75
CA ASN A 295 -13.39 5.98 -1.82
C ASN A 295 -14.03 6.18 -0.44
N PRO A 296 -14.98 7.13 -0.27
CA PRO A 296 -15.61 7.40 1.02
C PRO A 296 -16.46 6.24 1.54
N ALA A 297 -16.79 5.26 0.69
CA ALA A 297 -17.48 4.05 1.11
C ALA A 297 -16.57 3.08 1.89
N TRP A 298 -15.26 3.31 1.92
CA TRP A 298 -14.27 2.43 2.55
C TRP A 298 -13.62 3.11 3.75
N GLU A 299 -13.70 2.46 4.91
CA GLU A 299 -12.99 2.87 6.12
C GLU A 299 -11.71 2.05 6.26
N ILE A 300 -10.64 2.50 5.61
CA ILE A 300 -9.35 1.79 5.59
C ILE A 300 -8.45 2.31 6.72
N GLY A 301 -8.10 1.44 7.67
CA GLY A 301 -7.17 1.78 8.75
C GLY A 301 -5.70 1.59 8.38
N LEU A 302 -5.39 0.68 7.44
CA LEU A 302 -4.04 0.42 6.93
C LEU A 302 -4.10 -0.21 5.53
N GLN A 303 -3.15 0.10 4.66
CA GLN A 303 -3.02 -0.63 3.38
C GLN A 303 -1.58 -0.76 2.89
N LYS A 304 -1.33 -1.78 2.07
CA LYS A 304 -0.19 -1.81 1.16
C LYS A 304 -0.52 -2.61 -0.10
N THR A 305 -0.08 -2.13 -1.25
CA THR A 305 -0.12 -2.88 -2.52
C THR A 305 1.27 -3.34 -2.96
N GLY A 306 1.34 -4.33 -3.85
CA GLY A 306 2.61 -4.76 -4.45
C GLY A 306 2.43 -5.40 -5.82
N TYR A 307 3.47 -5.30 -6.65
CA TYR A 307 3.57 -6.01 -7.92
C TYR A 307 5.02 -6.19 -8.35
N ILE A 308 5.37 -7.43 -8.67
CA ILE A 308 6.45 -7.82 -9.59
C ILE A 308 5.91 -9.01 -10.39
N SER A 309 6.48 -9.31 -11.56
CA SER A 309 5.98 -10.40 -12.40
C SER A 309 5.90 -11.75 -11.66
N GLU A 310 6.87 -12.02 -10.78
CA GLU A 310 6.95 -13.25 -10.00
C GLU A 310 5.89 -13.35 -8.88
N ALA A 311 5.42 -12.21 -8.36
CA ALA A 311 4.47 -12.11 -7.25
C ALA A 311 3.01 -11.98 -7.70
N GLY A 312 2.79 -11.60 -8.97
CA GLY A 312 1.48 -11.11 -9.40
C GLY A 312 1.08 -9.82 -8.68
N GLN A 313 -0.21 -9.50 -8.66
CA GLN A 313 -0.73 -8.29 -8.00
C GLN A 313 -1.13 -8.61 -6.55
N CYS A 314 -0.51 -7.95 -5.58
CA CYS A 314 -0.73 -8.16 -4.15
C CYS A 314 -1.42 -6.97 -3.48
N LEU A 315 -2.25 -7.25 -2.46
CA LEU A 315 -2.87 -6.26 -1.57
C LEU A 315 -2.94 -6.83 -0.16
N VAL A 316 -2.59 -6.02 0.82
CA VAL A 316 -3.00 -6.21 2.21
C VAL A 316 -3.69 -4.95 2.69
N MET A 317 -4.72 -5.10 3.50
CA MET A 317 -5.36 -3.96 4.15
C MET A 317 -6.09 -4.37 5.42
N GLN A 318 -6.20 -3.43 6.33
CA GLN A 318 -7.18 -3.44 7.40
C GLN A 318 -8.28 -2.45 7.02
N ALA A 319 -9.54 -2.86 7.12
CA ALA A 319 -10.68 -1.97 6.92
C ALA A 319 -11.88 -2.39 7.76
N GLU A 320 -12.73 -1.42 8.10
CA GLU A 320 -14.03 -1.69 8.69
C GLU A 320 -15.06 -2.02 7.60
N VAL A 321 -15.75 -3.16 7.77
CA VAL A 321 -16.78 -3.65 6.86
C VAL A 321 -17.92 -4.19 7.70
N ALA A 322 -19.12 -3.62 7.53
CA ALA A 322 -20.33 -4.00 8.27
C ALA A 322 -20.11 -4.05 9.80
N GLY A 323 -19.36 -3.09 10.35
CA GLY A 323 -19.03 -3.01 11.79
C GLY A 323 -17.94 -3.98 12.26
N ARG A 324 -17.32 -4.74 11.36
CA ARG A 324 -16.20 -5.66 11.66
C ARG A 324 -14.89 -5.07 11.15
N LYS A 325 -13.84 -5.10 11.98
CA LYS A 325 -12.48 -4.74 11.57
C LYS A 325 -11.84 -5.94 10.90
N LEU A 326 -11.75 -5.92 9.57
CA LEU A 326 -11.24 -7.04 8.80
C LEU A 326 -9.81 -6.78 8.33
N ILE A 327 -8.96 -7.80 8.50
CA ILE A 327 -7.66 -7.90 7.82
C ILE A 327 -7.86 -8.74 6.58
N MET A 328 -7.54 -8.18 5.42
CA MET A 328 -7.64 -8.82 4.13
C MET A 328 -6.26 -8.93 3.49
N VAL A 329 -5.89 -10.14 3.09
CA VAL A 329 -4.64 -10.45 2.38
C VAL A 329 -4.99 -11.13 1.07
N PHE A 330 -4.50 -10.58 -0.03
CA PHE A 330 -4.67 -11.09 -1.39
C PHE A 330 -3.30 -11.13 -2.07
N LEU A 331 -2.83 -12.32 -2.42
CA LEU A 331 -1.56 -12.49 -3.14
C LEU A 331 -1.80 -13.06 -4.52
N ASP A 332 -0.92 -12.65 -5.45
CA ASP A 332 -0.91 -13.15 -6.81
C ASP A 332 -2.29 -13.06 -7.50
N SER A 333 -2.90 -11.88 -7.44
CA SER A 333 -4.15 -11.61 -8.15
C SER A 333 -3.92 -11.43 -9.65
N ALA A 334 -4.70 -12.16 -10.46
CA ALA A 334 -4.62 -12.14 -11.91
C ALA A 334 -5.39 -10.94 -12.49
N GLY A 335 -4.65 -9.94 -12.97
CA GLY A 335 -5.19 -8.75 -13.64
C GLY A 335 -4.93 -7.45 -12.88
N LYS A 336 -4.89 -6.33 -13.61
CA LYS A 336 -4.43 -5.04 -13.04
C LYS A 336 -5.29 -4.53 -11.87
N PHE A 337 -6.60 -4.76 -11.91
CA PHE A 337 -7.56 -4.27 -10.92
C PHE A 337 -8.20 -5.37 -10.08
N SER A 338 -7.78 -6.62 -10.28
CA SER A 338 -8.47 -7.79 -9.75
C SER A 338 -8.40 -7.86 -8.22
N ARG A 339 -7.27 -7.49 -7.60
CA ARG A 339 -7.13 -7.43 -6.13
C ARG A 339 -8.07 -6.42 -5.45
N ILE A 340 -8.41 -5.33 -6.15
CA ILE A 340 -9.38 -4.34 -5.64
C ILE A 340 -10.79 -4.92 -5.77
N ALA A 341 -11.08 -5.59 -6.90
CA ALA A 341 -12.35 -6.29 -7.08
C ALA A 341 -12.52 -7.47 -6.09
N ASP A 342 -11.43 -8.16 -5.72
CA ASP A 342 -11.42 -9.19 -4.67
C ASP A 342 -11.84 -8.57 -3.31
N ALA A 343 -11.32 -7.39 -2.97
CA ALA A 343 -11.72 -6.67 -1.75
C ALA A 343 -13.21 -6.27 -1.77
N GLU A 344 -13.70 -5.74 -2.90
CA GLU A 344 -15.14 -5.42 -3.06
C GLU A 344 -16.03 -6.66 -2.97
N ARG A 345 -15.61 -7.80 -3.54
CA ARG A 345 -16.34 -9.07 -3.41
C ARG A 345 -16.44 -9.52 -1.96
N VAL A 346 -15.33 -9.47 -1.21
CA VAL A 346 -15.34 -9.81 0.22
C VAL A 346 -16.25 -8.86 0.99
N ARG A 347 -16.17 -7.55 0.72
CA ARG A 347 -17.04 -6.56 1.34
C ARG A 347 -18.52 -6.89 1.14
N HIS A 348 -18.95 -7.05 -0.10
CA HIS A 348 -20.35 -7.37 -0.42
C HIS A 348 -20.81 -8.68 0.21
N TRP A 349 -19.93 -9.69 0.24
CA TRP A 349 -20.23 -10.97 0.88
C TRP A 349 -20.46 -10.82 2.40
N VAL A 350 -19.61 -10.07 3.11
CA VAL A 350 -19.77 -9.82 4.55
C VAL A 350 -21.01 -8.97 4.84
N GLU A 351 -21.26 -7.91 4.04
CA GLU A 351 -22.44 -7.06 4.18
C GLU A 351 -23.75 -7.87 4.02
N ASN A 352 -23.80 -8.79 3.05
CA ASN A 352 -24.97 -9.64 2.83
C ASN A 352 -25.22 -10.63 3.98
N GLN A 353 -24.17 -11.16 4.61
CA GLN A 353 -24.33 -12.01 5.80
C GLN A 353 -24.86 -11.24 7.01
N ALA A 354 -24.35 -10.02 7.24
CA ALA A 354 -24.81 -9.14 8.31
C ALA A 354 -26.29 -8.69 8.11
N GLY A 355 -26.68 -8.40 6.86
CA GLY A 355 -28.06 -8.08 6.50
C GLY A 355 -29.03 -9.22 6.77
N GLY A 356 -28.62 -10.46 6.48
CA GLY A 356 -29.39 -11.67 6.77
C GLY A 356 -29.63 -11.89 8.26
N ALA A 357 -28.60 -11.72 9.09
CA ALA A 357 -28.71 -11.83 10.56
C ALA A 357 -29.66 -10.77 11.15
N THR A 358 -29.61 -9.54 10.63
CA THR A 358 -30.48 -8.44 11.08
C THR A 358 -31.95 -8.70 10.71
N ALA A 359 -32.22 -9.26 9.53
CA ALA A 359 -33.58 -9.61 9.09
C ALA A 359 -34.20 -10.76 9.91
N ILE A 360 -33.39 -11.73 10.34
CA ILE A 360 -33.83 -12.84 11.21
C ILE A 360 -34.21 -12.33 12.61
N LEU A 361 -33.43 -11.40 13.16
CA LEU A 361 -33.72 -10.78 14.46
C LEU A 361 -34.95 -9.87 14.41
N ALA A 362 -35.17 -9.15 13.31
CA ALA A 362 -36.35 -8.32 13.12
C ALA A 362 -37.65 -9.16 12.98
N SER A 363 -37.58 -10.30 12.29
CA SER A 363 -38.75 -11.19 12.12
C SER A 363 -39.14 -11.95 13.40
N HIS A 364 -38.21 -12.18 14.33
CA HIS A 364 -38.52 -12.73 15.66
C HIS A 364 -39.16 -11.71 16.61
N LYS A 365 -38.90 -10.40 16.43
CA LYS A 365 -39.51 -9.32 17.24
C LYS A 365 -40.96 -8.98 16.84
N ILE A 366 -41.39 -9.35 15.63
CA ILE A 366 -42.75 -9.06 15.13
C ILE A 366 -43.73 -10.19 15.48
N LYS A 367 -43.24 -11.36 15.94
CA LYS A 367 -44.07 -12.53 16.31
C LYS A 367 -44.16 -12.78 17.82
N GLY A 368 -43.70 -11.83 18.65
CA GLY A 368 -43.70 -11.92 20.12
C GLY A 368 -44.82 -11.12 20.77
#